data_AF-A0AAP5LZD8-F1
#
_entry.id   AF-A0AAP5LZD8-F1
#
_cell.length_a   1.000
_cell.length_b   1.000
_cell.length_c   1.000
_cell.angle_alpha   90.00
_cell.angle_beta   90.00
_cell.angle_gamma   90.00
#
_symmetry.space_group_name_H-M   'P 1'
#
loop_
_entity.id
_entity.type
_entity.pdbx_description
1 polymer ?
#
loop_
_entity_poly.entity_id
_entity_poly.type
_entity_poly.pdbx_seq_one_letter_code
_entity_poly.pdbx_strand_id
1 'polypeptide(L)'
;MSAEYRDDLTLPAAMTNMWSQVLLQAVRDATTRNPSAPSSSLRREIESARNYLTKPNADFNEVCYLAGLDPQAVRQRAIKLIAAAPSIDQLAGTETVH
;
A
#
# COMPACT_ATOMS: atom_id res chain seq x y z
N MET A 1 10.44 46.41 1.87
CA MET A 1 9.86 45.26 2.57
C MET A 1 9.19 44.37 1.54
N SER A 2 9.96 43.43 0.99
CA SER A 2 9.51 42.27 0.21
C SER A 2 10.27 41.10 0.85
N ALA A 3 9.57 40.14 1.47
CA ALA A 3 9.11 38.89 0.85
C ALA A 3 10.29 38.06 0.32
N GLU A 4 10.23 36.73 0.54
CA GLU A 4 11.20 35.70 0.14
C GLU A 4 12.19 35.37 1.28
N TYR A 5 12.37 34.14 1.77
CA TYR A 5 12.12 32.81 1.23
C TYR A 5 12.08 31.85 2.43
N ARG A 6 10.91 31.31 2.79
CA ARG A 6 10.77 30.29 3.84
C ARG A 6 10.42 28.97 3.16
N ASP A 7 11.34 28.45 2.35
CA ASP A 7 11.11 27.25 1.53
C ASP A 7 12.39 26.42 1.40
N ASP A 8 12.91 25.86 2.49
CA ASP A 8 14.08 24.97 2.40
C ASP A 8 14.00 23.69 3.26
N LEU A 9 12.88 23.43 3.96
CA LEU A 9 12.79 22.22 4.81
C LEU A 9 11.46 21.44 4.76
N THR A 10 10.46 21.87 4.00
CA THR A 10 9.13 21.22 3.98
C THR A 10 8.91 20.25 2.81
N LEU A 11 9.68 20.38 1.72
CA LEU A 11 9.56 19.55 0.53
C LEU A 11 9.86 18.05 0.77
N PRO A 12 10.93 17.65 1.48
CA PRO A 12 11.24 16.23 1.66
C PRO A 12 10.18 15.53 2.53
N ALA A 13 9.68 16.19 3.59
CA ALA A 13 8.67 15.61 4.48
C ALA A 13 7.29 15.45 3.82
N ALA A 14 6.89 16.39 2.95
CA ALA A 14 5.63 16.30 2.22
C ALA A 14 5.66 15.15 1.18
N MET A 15 6.78 15.00 0.47
CA MET A 15 6.97 13.93 -0.50
C MET A 15 7.03 12.55 0.17
N THR A 16 7.79 12.39 1.25
CA THR A 16 7.87 11.12 1.99
C THR A 16 6.51 10.74 2.57
N ASN A 17 5.73 11.72 3.03
CA ASN A 17 4.36 11.49 3.49
C ASN A 17 3.45 11.01 2.36
N MET A 18 3.53 11.59 1.16
CA MET A 18 2.75 11.15 0.00
C MET A 18 3.04 9.68 -0.34
N TRP A 19 4.31 9.31 -0.45
CA TRP A 19 4.71 7.92 -0.76
C TRP A 19 4.35 6.95 0.37
N SER A 20 4.39 7.40 1.62
CA SER A 20 3.86 6.63 2.75
C SER A 20 2.37 6.37 2.63
N GLN A 21 1.57 7.34 2.12
CA GLN A 21 0.15 7.11 1.84
C GLN A 21 -0.08 6.08 0.74
N VAL A 22 0.77 6.06 -0.29
CA VAL A 22 0.70 5.04 -1.36
C VAL A 22 0.91 3.63 -0.77
N LEU A 23 1.92 3.47 0.08
CA LEU A 23 2.17 2.18 0.76
C LEU A 23 1.03 1.79 1.69
N LEU A 24 0.49 2.74 2.46
CA LEU A 24 -0.67 2.50 3.31
C LEU A 24 -1.91 2.09 2.50
N GLN A 25 -2.13 2.71 1.35
CA GLN A 25 -3.23 2.35 0.45
C GLN A 25 -3.05 0.93 -0.08
N ALA A 26 -1.86 0.58 -0.57
CA ALA A 26 -1.57 -0.79 -1.03
C ALA A 26 -1.81 -1.84 0.07
N VAL A 27 -1.45 -1.53 1.33
CA VAL A 27 -1.74 -2.40 2.47
C VAL A 27 -3.25 -2.53 2.68
N ARG A 28 -4.00 -1.43 2.67
CA ARG A 28 -5.47 -1.46 2.80
C ARG A 28 -6.10 -2.30 1.70
N ASP A 29 -5.66 -2.15 0.46
CA ASP A 29 -6.17 -2.92 -0.69
C ASP A 29 -5.86 -4.43 -0.55
N ALA A 30 -4.76 -4.78 0.12
CA ALA A 30 -4.37 -6.17 0.35
C ALA A 30 -5.08 -6.84 1.54
N THR A 31 -5.47 -6.06 2.56
CA THR A 31 -5.98 -6.58 3.85
C THR A 31 -7.45 -6.30 4.12
N THR A 32 -8.05 -5.34 3.43
CA THR A 32 -9.39 -4.84 3.73
C THR A 32 -10.27 -4.89 2.49
N ARG A 33 -11.54 -5.24 2.67
CA ARG A 33 -12.54 -5.14 1.60
C ARG A 33 -12.82 -3.68 1.31
N ASN A 34 -12.65 -3.24 0.06
CA ASN A 34 -13.15 -1.95 -0.40
C ASN A 34 -14.66 -2.07 -0.69
N PRO A 35 -15.56 -1.44 0.09
CA PRO A 35 -17.00 -1.55 -0.11
C PRO A 35 -17.49 -0.84 -1.38
N SER A 36 -16.68 0.06 -1.95
CA SER A 36 -17.04 0.84 -3.15
C SER A 36 -16.56 0.19 -4.44
N ALA A 37 -15.69 -0.82 -4.37
CA ALA A 37 -15.20 -1.53 -5.55
C ALA A 37 -16.25 -2.54 -6.07
N PRO A 38 -16.43 -2.67 -7.40
CA PRO A 38 -17.30 -3.69 -7.96
C PRO A 38 -16.76 -5.09 -7.62
N SER A 39 -17.66 -5.99 -7.24
CA SER A 39 -17.30 -7.35 -6.77
C SER A 39 -16.51 -8.16 -7.80
N SER A 40 -16.71 -7.90 -9.09
CA SER A 40 -16.06 -8.61 -10.19
C SER A 40 -14.56 -8.31 -10.34
N SER A 41 -14.09 -7.13 -9.93
CA SER A 41 -12.65 -6.77 -9.97
C SER A 41 -11.97 -6.89 -8.61
N LEU A 42 -12.74 -6.85 -7.51
CA LEU A 42 -12.23 -6.84 -6.15
C LEU A 42 -11.23 -7.97 -5.86
N ARG A 43 -11.51 -9.21 -6.30
CA ARG A 43 -10.58 -10.34 -6.14
C ARG A 43 -9.21 -10.04 -6.77
N ARG A 44 -9.21 -9.54 -8.00
CA ARG A 44 -7.99 -9.24 -8.76
C ARG A 44 -7.24 -8.05 -8.17
N GLU A 45 -7.95 -7.06 -7.64
CA GLU A 45 -7.37 -5.91 -6.96
C GLU A 45 -6.64 -6.33 -5.68
N ILE A 46 -7.28 -7.14 -4.83
CA ILE A 46 -6.66 -7.67 -3.60
C ILE A 46 -5.44 -8.54 -3.95
N GLU A 47 -5.56 -9.41 -4.94
CA GLU A 47 -4.45 -10.26 -5.40
C GLU A 47 -3.27 -9.42 -5.92
N SER A 48 -3.56 -8.38 -6.71
CA SER A 48 -2.55 -7.47 -7.24
C SER A 48 -1.84 -6.70 -6.13
N ALA A 49 -2.59 -6.19 -5.15
CA ALA A 49 -2.05 -5.49 -3.98
C ALA A 49 -1.16 -6.41 -3.13
N ARG A 50 -1.60 -7.65 -2.86
CA ARG A 50 -0.79 -8.65 -2.15
C ARG A 50 0.48 -8.97 -2.91
N ASN A 51 0.40 -9.16 -4.22
CA ASN A 51 1.56 -9.43 -5.08
C ASN A 51 2.54 -8.25 -5.07
N TYR A 52 2.05 -7.02 -5.22
CA TYR A 52 2.86 -5.80 -5.17
C TYR A 52 3.65 -5.69 -3.85
N LEU A 53 3.02 -5.99 -2.72
CA LEU A 53 3.64 -5.90 -1.40
C LEU A 53 4.58 -7.07 -1.07
N THR A 54 4.35 -8.27 -1.62
CA THR A 54 5.06 -9.49 -1.18
C THR A 54 6.09 -10.02 -2.18
N LYS A 55 5.91 -9.76 -3.48
CA LYS A 55 6.86 -10.19 -4.52
C LYS A 55 7.92 -9.12 -4.77
N PRO A 56 9.20 -9.51 -4.96
CA PRO A 56 10.25 -8.57 -5.38
C PRO A 56 9.84 -7.81 -6.64
N ASN A 57 9.84 -6.48 -6.57
CA ASN A 57 9.56 -5.62 -7.72
C ASN A 57 10.23 -4.25 -7.52
N ALA A 58 10.67 -3.64 -8.63
CA ALA A 58 11.44 -2.40 -8.61
C ALA A 58 10.60 -1.20 -8.15
N ASP A 59 9.34 -1.11 -8.61
CA ASP A 59 8.44 0.00 -8.30
C ASP A 59 8.17 0.12 -6.78
N PHE A 60 7.97 -1.01 -6.09
CA PHE A 60 7.82 -1.04 -4.64
C PHE A 60 9.08 -0.57 -3.92
N ASN A 61 10.25 -0.98 -4.39
CA ASN A 61 11.51 -0.55 -3.79
C ASN A 61 11.68 0.96 -3.94
N GLU A 62 11.40 1.49 -5.13
CA GLU A 62 11.44 2.92 -5.42
C GLU A 62 10.49 3.70 -4.51
N VAL A 63 9.22 3.26 -4.40
CA VAL A 63 8.25 3.90 -3.51
C VAL A 63 8.69 3.87 -2.04
N CYS A 64 9.32 2.77 -1.59
CA CYS A 64 9.88 2.70 -0.24
C CYS A 64 11.02 3.71 -0.05
N TYR A 65 11.95 3.81 -0.99
CA TYR A 65 13.04 4.79 -0.91
C TYR A 65 12.52 6.23 -0.92
N LEU A 66 11.53 6.53 -1.78
CA LEU A 66 10.88 7.84 -1.83
C LEU A 66 10.07 8.16 -0.56
N ALA A 67 9.58 7.14 0.14
CA ALA A 67 8.97 7.26 1.46
C ALA A 67 9.99 7.36 2.61
N GLY A 68 11.29 7.20 2.34
CA GLY A 68 12.33 7.15 3.37
C GLY A 68 12.31 5.87 4.21
N LEU A 69 11.83 4.76 3.65
CA LEU A 69 11.66 3.47 4.32
C LEU A 69 12.55 2.39 3.71
N ASP A 70 12.96 1.42 4.53
CA ASP A 70 13.67 0.23 4.05
C ASP A 70 12.68 -0.76 3.40
N PRO A 71 12.86 -1.11 2.11
CA PRO A 71 11.91 -1.97 1.40
C PRO A 71 11.85 -3.40 1.98
N GLN A 72 12.92 -3.92 2.55
CA GLN A 72 12.91 -5.26 3.14
C GLN A 72 12.09 -5.27 4.43
N ALA A 73 12.26 -4.28 5.31
CA ALA A 73 11.50 -4.13 6.54
C ALA A 73 10.00 -3.92 6.25
N VAL A 74 9.65 -3.07 5.27
CA VAL A 74 8.26 -2.86 4.86
C VAL A 74 7.66 -4.15 4.32
N ARG A 75 8.37 -4.88 3.46
CA ARG A 75 7.92 -6.17 2.92
C ARG A 75 7.69 -7.21 4.01
N GLN A 76 8.63 -7.35 4.94
CA GLN A 76 8.48 -8.27 6.08
C GLN A 76 7.26 -7.93 6.93
N ARG A 77 6.99 -6.62 7.15
CA ARG A 77 5.81 -6.18 7.87
C ARG A 77 4.53 -6.46 7.09
N ALA A 78 4.51 -6.18 5.78
CA ALA A 78 3.37 -6.43 4.92
C ALA A 78 3.02 -7.92 4.85
N ILE A 79 4.01 -8.82 4.76
CA ILE A 79 3.81 -10.27 4.80
C ILE A 79 3.08 -10.68 6.09
N LYS A 80 3.51 -10.16 7.25
CA LYS A 80 2.87 -10.46 8.54
C LYS A 80 1.42 -9.96 8.59
N LEU A 81 1.16 -8.75 8.07
CA LEU A 81 -0.19 -8.19 8.02
C LEU A 81 -1.11 -8.98 7.09
N ILE A 82 -0.61 -9.37 5.91
CA ILE A 82 -1.36 -10.16 4.94
C ILE A 82 -1.63 -11.58 5.47
N ALA A 83 -0.68 -12.19 6.18
CA ALA A 83 -0.88 -13.49 6.80
C ALA A 83 -1.93 -13.47 7.93
N ALA A 84 -2.10 -12.33 8.60
CA ALA A 84 -3.14 -12.13 9.62
C ALA A 84 -4.49 -11.67 9.03
N ALA A 85 -4.53 -11.32 7.75
CA ALA A 85 -5.75 -10.87 7.07
C ALA A 85 -6.59 -12.07 6.57
N PRO A 86 -7.91 -11.88 6.35
CA PRO A 86 -8.77 -12.91 5.76
C PRO A 86 -8.28 -13.35 4.38
N SER A 87 -8.75 -14.50 3.89
CA SER A 87 -8.41 -14.96 2.54
C SER A 87 -8.91 -14.00 1.46
N ILE A 88 -8.33 -14.06 0.26
CA ILE A 88 -8.79 -13.23 -0.87
C ILE A 88 -10.27 -13.50 -1.17
N ASP A 89 -10.68 -14.77 -1.10
CA ASP A 89 -12.08 -15.21 -1.29
C ASP A 89 -13.03 -14.60 -0.25
N GLN A 90 -12.62 -14.55 1.02
CA GLN A 90 -13.41 -13.94 2.10
C GLN A 90 -13.55 -12.43 1.91
N LEU A 91 -12.45 -11.74 1.55
CA LEU A 91 -12.47 -10.30 1.28
C LEU A 91 -13.27 -9.95 0.03
N ALA A 92 -13.23 -10.79 -1.00
CA ALA A 92 -13.99 -10.64 -2.23
C ALA A 92 -15.48 -11.00 -2.07
N GLY A 93 -15.84 -11.69 -0.97
CA GLY A 93 -17.19 -12.21 -0.77
C GLY A 93 -17.56 -13.33 -1.74
N THR A 94 -16.56 -14.06 -2.26
CA THR A 94 -16.74 -15.22 -3.15
C THR A 94 -16.75 -16.55 -2.41
N GLU A 95 -16.62 -16.53 -1.08
CA GLU A 95 -16.82 -17.70 -0.23
C GLU A 95 -18.30 -18.10 -0.25
N THR A 96 -18.65 -19.03 -1.15
CA THR A 96 -19.93 -19.73 -1.11
C THR A 96 -19.95 -20.56 0.17
N VAL A 97 -20.76 -20.12 1.14
CA VAL A 97 -21.15 -20.93 2.29
C VAL A 97 -21.83 -22.19 1.74
N HIS A 98 -21.17 -23.34 1.89
CA HIS A 98 -21.76 -24.66 1.63
C HIS A 98 -22.42 -25.20 2.90
#